data_AF-A0A923KNG1-F1
#
_entry.id   AF-A0A923KNG1-F1
#
_cell.length_a   1.000
_cell.length_b   1.000
_cell.length_c   1.000
_cell.angle_alpha   90.00
_cell.angle_beta   90.00
_cell.angle_gamma   90.00
#
_symmetry.space_group_name_H-M   'P 1'
#
loop_
_entity.id
_entity.type
_entity.pdbx_description
1 polymer ?
#
loop_
_entity_poly.entity_id
_entity_poly.type
_entity_poly.pdbx_seq_one_letter_code
_entity_poly.pdbx_strand_id
1 'polypeptide(L)'
;MTQEYVRRKLGDFYRYRILDSIIEDEEMSRKKLKVQERFKNITNIWNEELNSEWVLRHYLATKMIMSATLLINSMDFANERNLRIVEPYLFYYSVLTLCRAVVYTTPEKQWNDGEIMTMTHKKIINSACSAIGSINSDLGQKVKKFITCAQEMRELYSYKFPANGLLTYFDSKENGWDIFIEICTSLAEIAQFQSEQLEFCLNKMKNGCFTLDLSFLEKGFIYEGKNFEFIDDEDYYRLGYFKRKQSYPVNLYFTLREGMVDDFFGAWSKEVEIESEEDELFNPDNNIRIIFDMP
;
A
#
# COMPACT_ATOMS: atom_id res chain seq x y z
N MET A 1 25.38 -9.90 0.43
CA MET A 1 24.85 -9.16 1.59
C MET A 1 23.74 -8.27 1.08
N THR A 2 22.52 -8.39 1.61
CA THR A 2 21.36 -7.60 1.16
C THR A 2 21.45 -6.17 1.73
N GLN A 3 20.85 -5.20 1.03
CA GLN A 3 20.75 -3.81 1.52
C GLN A 3 20.02 -3.73 2.86
N GLU A 4 18.96 -4.52 3.01
CA GLU A 4 18.20 -4.70 4.25
C GLU A 4 19.08 -5.13 5.43
N TYR A 5 19.96 -6.13 5.25
CA TYR A 5 20.88 -6.58 6.31
C TYR A 5 21.81 -5.45 6.80
N VAL A 6 22.36 -4.65 5.88
CA VAL A 6 23.24 -3.53 6.22
C VAL A 6 22.49 -2.45 6.99
N ARG A 7 21.30 -2.06 6.49
CA ARG A 7 20.43 -1.05 7.14
C ARG A 7 20.07 -1.46 8.57
N ARG A 8 19.66 -2.72 8.78
CA ARG A 8 19.38 -3.24 10.13
C ARG A 8 20.59 -3.20 11.06
N LYS A 9 21.79 -3.49 10.56
CA LYS A 9 23.02 -3.40 11.36
C LYS A 9 23.36 -1.97 11.78
N LEU A 10 22.91 -0.98 11.03
CA LEU A 10 23.02 0.44 11.36
C LEU A 10 21.89 0.93 12.29
N GLY A 11 20.99 0.03 12.71
CA GLY A 11 19.87 0.37 13.61
C GLY A 11 18.68 1.01 12.89
N ASP A 12 18.57 0.82 11.57
CA ASP A 12 17.45 1.32 10.78
C ASP A 12 16.21 0.40 10.95
N PHE A 13 15.09 1.00 11.32
CA PHE A 13 13.80 0.35 11.53
C PHE A 13 12.67 1.34 11.20
N TYR A 14 11.54 0.82 10.73
CA TYR A 14 10.34 1.63 10.51
C TYR A 14 9.87 2.27 11.81
N ARG A 15 9.48 3.55 11.76
CA ARG A 15 8.96 4.30 12.90
C ARG A 15 7.49 4.59 12.67
N TYR A 16 6.63 4.00 13.49
CA TYR A 16 5.20 4.24 13.37
C TYR A 16 4.87 5.66 13.84
N ARG A 17 4.19 6.40 12.98
CA ARG A 17 3.70 7.76 13.20
C ARG A 17 2.36 7.73 13.94
N ILE A 18 1.48 6.79 13.60
CA ILE A 18 0.13 6.70 14.16
C ILE A 18 -0.02 5.52 15.10
N LEU A 19 0.38 4.30 14.71
CA LEU A 19 0.12 3.09 15.50
C LEU A 19 0.70 3.15 16.92
N ASP A 20 1.90 3.71 17.09
CA ASP A 20 2.55 3.89 18.40
C ASP A 20 1.78 4.86 19.32
N SER A 21 0.94 5.73 18.74
CA SER A 21 0.15 6.70 19.51
C SER A 21 -1.25 6.20 19.89
N ILE A 22 -1.78 5.20 19.18
CA ILE A 22 -3.18 4.75 19.33
C ILE A 22 -3.33 3.35 19.95
N ILE A 23 -2.22 2.62 20.15
CA ILE A 23 -2.23 1.31 20.82
C ILE A 23 -1.17 1.31 21.92
N GLU A 24 -1.58 1.03 23.15
CA GLU A 24 -0.64 0.88 24.27
C GLU A 24 0.32 -0.30 24.04
N ASP A 25 1.58 -0.16 24.50
CA ASP A 25 2.64 -1.16 24.28
C ASP A 25 2.25 -2.59 24.69
N GLU A 26 1.55 -2.74 25.82
CA GLU A 26 1.09 -4.04 26.32
C GLU A 26 -0.02 -4.63 25.44
N GLU A 27 -0.91 -3.80 24.91
CA GLU A 27 -1.94 -4.23 23.96
C GLU A 27 -1.30 -4.59 22.62
N MET A 28 -0.40 -3.75 22.11
CA MET A 28 0.34 -3.98 20.87
C MET A 28 1.07 -5.32 20.91
N SER A 29 1.73 -5.63 22.03
CA SER A 29 2.40 -6.92 22.25
C SER A 29 1.43 -8.11 22.15
N ARG A 30 0.22 -7.98 22.68
CA ARG A 30 -0.83 -9.01 22.56
C ARG A 30 -1.35 -9.14 21.13
N LYS A 31 -1.57 -8.03 20.41
CA LYS A 31 -2.02 -8.06 19.01
C LYS A 31 -0.94 -8.66 18.10
N LYS A 32 0.32 -8.31 18.33
CA LYS A 32 1.50 -8.88 17.67
C LYS A 32 1.50 -10.40 17.75
N LEU A 33 1.37 -10.97 18.95
CA LEU A 33 1.34 -12.43 19.13
C LEU A 33 0.18 -13.08 18.36
N LYS A 34 -1.01 -12.49 18.38
CA LYS A 34 -2.17 -13.00 17.62
C LYS A 34 -1.92 -12.99 16.12
N VAL A 35 -1.36 -11.92 15.57
CA VAL A 35 -1.04 -11.87 14.13
C VAL A 35 0.05 -12.88 13.77
N GLN A 36 1.07 -13.03 14.62
CA GLN A 36 2.10 -14.04 14.45
C GLN A 36 1.56 -15.47 14.49
N GLU A 37 0.59 -15.79 15.35
CA GLU A 37 -0.08 -17.09 15.38
C GLU A 37 -0.73 -17.43 14.03
N ARG A 38 -1.35 -16.44 13.39
CA ARG A 38 -1.96 -16.64 12.07
C ARG A 38 -0.90 -16.87 10.99
N PHE A 39 0.20 -16.11 11.01
CA PHE A 39 1.32 -16.32 10.11
C PHE A 39 2.05 -17.64 10.35
N LYS A 40 2.13 -18.14 11.60
CA LYS A 40 2.72 -19.45 11.89
C LYS A 40 2.01 -20.57 11.14
N ASN A 41 0.69 -20.49 10.96
CA ASN A 41 -0.06 -21.47 10.17
C ASN A 41 0.42 -21.51 8.71
N ILE A 42 0.79 -20.36 8.15
CA ILE A 42 1.33 -20.23 6.79
C ILE A 42 2.78 -20.72 6.75
N THR A 43 3.63 -20.28 7.67
CA THR A 43 5.06 -20.64 7.67
C THR A 43 5.31 -22.11 8.01
N ASN A 44 4.37 -22.79 8.66
CA ASN A 44 4.47 -24.23 8.96
C ASN A 44 4.36 -25.13 7.71
N ILE A 45 3.70 -24.64 6.65
CA ILE A 45 3.52 -25.36 5.38
C ILE A 45 4.30 -24.69 4.24
N TRP A 46 5.29 -23.86 4.58
CA TRP A 46 6.02 -23.02 3.65
C TRP A 46 6.70 -23.83 2.54
N ASN A 47 6.52 -23.38 1.31
CA ASN A 47 7.09 -23.99 0.12
C ASN A 47 7.44 -22.90 -0.91
N GLU A 48 7.94 -23.29 -2.08
CA GLU A 48 8.32 -22.36 -3.16
C GLU A 48 7.16 -21.50 -3.65
N GLU A 49 5.96 -22.08 -3.76
CA GLU A 49 4.76 -21.38 -4.21
C GLU A 49 4.34 -20.29 -3.20
N LEU A 50 4.24 -20.62 -1.92
CA LEU A 50 3.93 -19.66 -0.85
C LEU A 50 4.98 -18.57 -0.75
N ASN A 51 6.26 -18.90 -0.93
CA ASN A 51 7.31 -17.90 -0.95
C ASN A 51 7.15 -16.92 -2.12
N SER A 52 6.84 -17.44 -3.31
CA SER A 52 6.55 -16.63 -4.50
C SER A 52 5.32 -15.75 -4.32
N GLU A 53 4.25 -16.32 -3.74
CA GLU A 53 3.03 -15.62 -3.39
C GLU A 53 3.29 -14.46 -2.44
N TRP A 54 4.01 -14.68 -1.34
CA TRP A 54 4.23 -13.64 -0.34
C TRP A 54 5.23 -12.57 -0.77
N VAL A 55 6.23 -12.91 -1.59
CA VAL A 55 7.06 -11.90 -2.26
C VAL A 55 6.20 -11.03 -3.17
N LEU A 56 5.36 -11.64 -4.01
CA LEU A 56 4.48 -10.89 -4.91
C LEU A 56 3.47 -10.03 -4.15
N ARG A 57 2.86 -10.54 -3.07
CA ARG A 57 1.96 -9.75 -2.22
C ARG A 57 2.65 -8.54 -1.60
N HIS A 58 3.86 -8.69 -1.10
CA HIS A 58 4.61 -7.56 -0.52
C HIS A 58 5.00 -6.54 -1.59
N TYR A 59 5.42 -7.00 -2.77
CA TYR A 59 5.64 -6.13 -3.92
C TYR A 59 4.37 -5.33 -4.27
N LEU A 60 3.24 -6.00 -4.45
CA LEU A 60 1.96 -5.36 -4.76
C LEU A 60 1.53 -4.39 -3.64
N ALA A 61 1.72 -4.75 -2.37
CA ALA A 61 1.42 -3.85 -1.25
C ALA A 61 2.28 -2.58 -1.29
N THR A 62 3.58 -2.68 -1.58
CA THR A 62 4.45 -1.50 -1.75
C THR A 62 4.02 -0.64 -2.93
N LYS A 63 3.64 -1.24 -4.06
CA LYS A 63 3.05 -0.52 -5.20
C LYS A 63 1.78 0.23 -4.81
N MET A 64 0.92 -0.38 -3.99
CA MET A 64 -0.30 0.30 -3.50
C MET A 64 0.04 1.51 -2.63
N ILE A 65 1.07 1.43 -1.77
CA ILE A 65 1.51 2.58 -0.95
C ILE A 65 2.06 3.71 -1.83
N MET A 66 2.92 3.40 -2.81
CA MET A 66 3.43 4.39 -3.77
C MET A 66 2.31 4.99 -4.62
N SER A 67 1.41 4.16 -5.14
CA SER A 67 0.26 4.62 -5.93
C SER A 67 -0.65 5.55 -5.12
N ALA A 68 -0.93 5.22 -3.87
CA ALA A 68 -1.72 6.10 -2.99
C ALA A 68 -1.01 7.43 -2.73
N THR A 69 0.30 7.40 -2.51
CA THR A 69 1.13 8.61 -2.33
C THR A 69 1.06 9.50 -3.57
N LEU A 70 1.21 8.92 -4.76
CA LEU A 70 1.07 9.63 -6.04
C LEU A 70 -0.33 10.27 -6.19
N LEU A 71 -1.39 9.55 -5.83
CA LEU A 71 -2.77 10.08 -5.86
C LEU A 71 -2.97 11.25 -4.89
N ILE A 72 -2.36 11.19 -3.70
CA ILE A 72 -2.40 12.27 -2.71
C ILE A 72 -1.67 13.51 -3.24
N ASN A 73 -0.47 13.35 -3.79
CA ASN A 73 0.30 14.44 -4.38
C ASN A 73 -0.44 15.05 -5.59
N SER A 74 -1.04 14.19 -6.43
CA SER A 74 -1.85 14.64 -7.56
C SER A 74 -3.05 15.48 -7.10
N MET A 75 -3.63 15.13 -5.95
CA MET A 75 -4.75 15.87 -5.37
C MET A 75 -4.30 17.22 -4.83
N ASP A 76 -3.16 17.27 -4.14
CA ASP A 76 -2.57 18.51 -3.64
C ASP A 76 -2.30 19.48 -4.80
N PHE A 77 -1.63 19.00 -5.85
CA PHE A 77 -1.37 19.76 -7.06
C PHE A 77 -2.64 20.22 -7.80
N ALA A 78 -3.65 19.36 -7.88
CA ALA A 78 -4.94 19.71 -8.48
C ALA A 78 -5.65 20.80 -7.67
N ASN A 79 -5.58 20.76 -6.34
CA ASN A 79 -6.15 21.77 -5.46
C ASN A 79 -5.47 23.13 -5.63
N GLU A 80 -4.14 23.16 -5.73
CA GLU A 80 -3.37 24.38 -6.02
C GLU A 80 -3.77 25.03 -7.35
N ARG A 81 -4.15 24.21 -8.34
CA ARG A 81 -4.65 24.66 -9.66
C ARG A 81 -6.16 24.81 -9.74
N ASN A 82 -6.86 24.76 -8.60
CA ASN A 82 -8.32 24.89 -8.51
C ASN A 82 -9.09 23.85 -9.37
N LEU A 83 -8.50 22.68 -9.62
CA LEU A 83 -9.14 21.54 -10.29
C LEU A 83 -9.87 20.68 -9.26
N ARG A 84 -10.83 21.26 -8.55
CA ARG A 84 -11.50 20.60 -7.42
C ARG A 84 -12.32 19.37 -7.80
N ILE A 85 -12.77 19.28 -9.06
CA ILE A 85 -13.66 18.20 -9.53
C ILE A 85 -13.05 16.79 -9.38
N VAL A 86 -11.71 16.69 -9.34
CA VAL A 86 -11.02 15.40 -9.18
C VAL A 86 -10.88 14.96 -7.72
N GLU A 87 -11.05 15.86 -6.74
CA GLU A 87 -10.87 15.58 -5.31
C GLU A 87 -11.62 14.32 -4.86
N PRO A 88 -12.93 14.12 -5.15
CA PRO A 88 -13.66 12.94 -4.67
C PRO A 88 -13.07 11.62 -5.17
N TYR A 89 -12.50 11.63 -6.37
CA TYR A 89 -11.89 10.45 -6.97
C TYR A 89 -10.55 10.15 -6.30
N LEU A 90 -9.65 11.13 -6.25
CA LEU A 90 -8.32 10.97 -5.70
C LEU A 90 -8.37 10.59 -4.22
N PHE A 91 -9.28 11.22 -3.47
CA PHE A 91 -9.52 10.90 -2.06
C PHE A 91 -9.97 9.46 -1.86
N TYR A 92 -11.02 9.03 -2.59
CA TYR A 92 -11.53 7.66 -2.50
C TYR A 92 -10.49 6.62 -2.93
N TYR A 93 -9.84 6.83 -4.07
CA TYR A 93 -8.89 5.88 -4.62
C TYR A 93 -7.59 5.80 -3.82
N SER A 94 -7.15 6.87 -3.16
CA SER A 94 -6.02 6.81 -2.22
C SER A 94 -6.30 5.82 -1.09
N VAL A 95 -7.45 5.96 -0.41
CA VAL A 95 -7.83 5.09 0.72
C VAL A 95 -8.11 3.65 0.24
N LEU A 96 -8.81 3.49 -0.89
CA LEU A 96 -9.10 2.16 -1.44
C LEU A 96 -7.82 1.42 -1.83
N THR A 97 -6.85 2.12 -2.42
CA THR A 97 -5.55 1.57 -2.80
C THR A 97 -4.81 1.08 -1.55
N LEU A 98 -4.81 1.85 -0.47
CA LEU A 98 -4.20 1.43 0.80
C LEU A 98 -4.98 0.27 1.47
N CYS A 99 -6.30 0.19 1.30
CA CYS A 99 -7.06 -0.99 1.70
C CYS A 99 -6.58 -2.24 0.94
N ARG A 100 -6.22 -2.14 -0.34
CA ARG A 100 -5.60 -3.26 -1.08
C ARG A 100 -4.25 -3.63 -0.49
N ALA A 101 -3.42 -2.66 -0.09
CA ALA A 101 -2.15 -2.94 0.59
C ALA A 101 -2.37 -3.79 1.86
N VAL A 102 -3.32 -3.40 2.71
CA VAL A 102 -3.71 -4.17 3.90
C VAL A 102 -4.19 -5.57 3.53
N VAL A 103 -5.02 -5.70 2.50
CA VAL A 103 -5.52 -7.01 2.04
C VAL A 103 -4.37 -7.92 1.60
N TYR A 104 -3.41 -7.41 0.83
CA TYR A 104 -2.26 -8.20 0.37
C TYR A 104 -1.39 -8.70 1.53
N THR A 105 -1.28 -7.93 2.61
CA THR A 105 -0.53 -8.33 3.81
C THR A 105 -1.35 -9.15 4.81
N THR A 106 -2.63 -9.45 4.55
CA THR A 106 -3.52 -10.12 5.51
C THR A 106 -3.40 -11.65 5.40
N PRO A 107 -3.06 -12.38 6.48
CA PRO A 107 -2.80 -13.83 6.43
C PRO A 107 -4.03 -14.69 6.09
N GLU A 108 -5.24 -14.22 6.42
CA GLU A 108 -6.48 -14.95 6.17
C GLU A 108 -6.99 -14.81 4.74
N LYS A 109 -6.39 -13.93 3.94
CA LYS A 109 -6.76 -13.75 2.54
C LYS A 109 -5.93 -14.72 1.72
N GLN A 110 -6.59 -15.67 1.07
CA GLN A 110 -5.96 -16.62 0.16
C GLN A 110 -5.70 -15.97 -1.21
N TRP A 111 -4.65 -16.42 -1.90
CA TRP A 111 -4.35 -15.95 -3.25
C TRP A 111 -5.45 -16.36 -4.23
N ASN A 112 -5.94 -17.59 -4.08
CA ASN A 112 -6.97 -18.22 -4.91
C ASN A 112 -6.78 -17.91 -6.40
N ASP A 113 -5.60 -18.31 -6.91
CA ASP A 113 -5.17 -18.06 -8.29
C ASP A 113 -5.28 -16.60 -8.76
N GLY A 114 -4.95 -15.65 -7.88
CA GLY A 114 -4.98 -14.22 -8.18
C GLY A 114 -6.33 -13.54 -7.95
N GLU A 115 -7.36 -14.23 -7.43
CA GLU A 115 -8.65 -13.61 -7.07
C GLU A 115 -8.45 -12.39 -6.13
N ILE A 116 -7.42 -12.43 -5.27
CA ILE A 116 -7.08 -11.32 -4.38
C ILE A 116 -6.79 -10.01 -5.13
N MET A 117 -6.29 -10.09 -6.37
CA MET A 117 -5.97 -8.92 -7.21
C MET A 117 -7.23 -8.34 -7.88
N THR A 118 -8.20 -9.21 -8.19
CA THR A 118 -9.44 -8.86 -8.94
C THR A 118 -10.65 -8.62 -8.03
N MET A 119 -10.43 -8.52 -6.72
CA MET A 119 -11.50 -8.26 -5.74
C MET A 119 -12.29 -6.98 -6.06
N THR A 120 -13.61 -7.04 -5.85
CA THR A 120 -14.47 -5.86 -5.94
C THR A 120 -14.15 -4.86 -4.84
N HIS A 121 -14.45 -3.57 -5.05
CA HIS A 121 -14.23 -2.51 -4.06
C HIS A 121 -14.87 -2.86 -2.71
N LYS A 122 -16.10 -3.37 -2.71
CA LYS A 122 -16.82 -3.81 -1.51
C LYS A 122 -16.07 -4.95 -0.78
N LYS A 123 -15.57 -5.95 -1.50
CA LYS A 123 -14.80 -7.06 -0.91
C LYS A 123 -13.48 -6.54 -0.29
N ILE A 124 -12.80 -5.61 -0.96
CA ILE A 124 -11.55 -4.99 -0.48
C ILE A 124 -11.81 -4.22 0.82
N ILE A 125 -12.77 -3.30 0.81
CA ILE A 125 -13.12 -2.46 1.97
C ILE A 125 -13.46 -3.32 3.18
N ASN A 126 -14.35 -4.31 3.01
CA ASN A 126 -14.75 -5.18 4.10
C ASN A 126 -13.58 -6.02 4.65
N SER A 127 -12.71 -6.49 3.77
CA SER A 127 -11.55 -7.30 4.16
C SER A 127 -10.52 -6.47 4.93
N ALA A 128 -10.18 -5.27 4.43
CA ALA A 128 -9.26 -4.36 5.09
C ALA A 128 -9.80 -3.91 6.46
N CYS A 129 -11.05 -3.44 6.52
CA CYS A 129 -11.66 -3.01 7.78
C CYS A 129 -11.74 -4.14 8.82
N SER A 130 -11.98 -5.37 8.39
CA SER A 130 -11.95 -6.54 9.28
C SER A 130 -10.55 -6.85 9.80
N ALA A 131 -9.52 -6.76 8.94
CA ALA A 131 -8.13 -6.97 9.33
C ALA A 131 -7.69 -5.92 10.36
N ILE A 132 -7.95 -4.63 10.06
CA ILE A 132 -7.67 -3.49 10.95
C ILE A 132 -8.44 -3.66 12.26
N GLY A 133 -9.74 -3.96 12.21
CA GLY A 133 -10.59 -4.15 13.39
C GLY A 133 -10.12 -5.28 14.32
N SER A 134 -9.40 -6.28 13.78
CA SER A 134 -8.81 -7.35 14.59
C SER A 134 -7.57 -6.90 15.37
N ILE A 135 -6.93 -5.82 14.93
CA ILE A 135 -5.79 -5.15 15.59
C ILE A 135 -6.30 -4.04 16.50
N ASN A 136 -7.09 -3.10 15.97
CA ASN A 136 -7.72 -2.00 16.69
C ASN A 136 -9.15 -1.79 16.16
N SER A 137 -10.15 -2.06 16.99
CA SER A 137 -11.57 -2.00 16.62
C SER A 137 -12.03 -0.60 16.24
N ASP A 138 -11.55 0.41 16.98
CA ASP A 138 -12.00 1.78 16.85
C ASP A 138 -11.45 2.39 15.56
N LEU A 139 -10.17 2.11 15.25
CA LEU A 139 -9.57 2.44 13.97
C LEU A 139 -10.30 1.74 12.82
N GLY A 140 -10.63 0.45 12.97
CA GLY A 140 -11.38 -0.29 11.95
C GLY A 140 -12.75 0.34 11.65
N GLN A 141 -13.46 0.83 12.67
CA GLN A 141 -14.72 1.55 12.51
C GLN A 141 -14.53 2.94 11.89
N LYS A 142 -13.51 3.68 12.34
CA LYS A 142 -13.15 5.01 11.80
C LYS A 142 -12.86 4.93 10.31
N VAL A 143 -11.98 4.01 9.89
CA VAL A 143 -11.64 3.75 8.49
C VAL A 143 -12.88 3.38 7.68
N LYS A 144 -13.72 2.47 8.20
CA LYS A 144 -14.95 2.04 7.50
C LYS A 144 -15.90 3.21 7.25
N LYS A 145 -16.17 4.04 8.25
CA LYS A 145 -17.01 5.24 8.11
C LYS A 145 -16.43 6.17 7.04
N PHE A 146 -15.13 6.42 7.11
CA PHE A 146 -14.42 7.33 6.23
C PHE A 146 -14.46 6.89 4.76
N ILE A 147 -14.08 5.63 4.46
CA ILE A 147 -14.05 5.14 3.07
C ILE A 147 -15.44 4.97 2.48
N THR A 148 -16.46 4.62 3.28
CA THR A 148 -17.84 4.58 2.80
C THR A 148 -18.31 5.96 2.39
N CYS A 149 -18.03 6.99 3.20
CA CYS A 149 -18.40 8.36 2.84
C CYS A 149 -17.61 8.87 1.62
N ALA A 150 -16.32 8.58 1.53
CA ALA A 150 -15.52 8.89 0.34
C ALA A 150 -16.07 8.21 -0.93
N GLN A 151 -16.54 6.97 -0.82
CA GLN A 151 -17.19 6.26 -1.93
C GLN A 151 -18.48 6.97 -2.37
N GLU A 152 -19.36 7.29 -1.42
CA GLU A 152 -20.62 7.98 -1.68
C GLU A 152 -20.38 9.35 -2.35
N MET A 153 -19.36 10.08 -1.89
CA MET A 153 -18.93 11.33 -2.49
C MET A 153 -18.43 11.15 -3.92
N ARG A 154 -17.56 10.15 -4.16
CA ARG A 154 -17.10 9.84 -5.52
C ARG A 154 -18.27 9.52 -6.44
N GLU A 155 -19.25 8.74 -6.00
CA GLU A 155 -20.45 8.40 -6.79
C GLU A 155 -21.35 9.62 -7.03
N LEU A 156 -21.59 10.45 -6.00
CA LEU A 156 -22.37 11.68 -6.09
C LEU A 156 -21.82 12.61 -7.18
N TYR A 157 -20.51 12.83 -7.17
CA TYR A 157 -19.81 13.70 -8.12
C TYR A 157 -19.43 13.00 -9.43
N SER A 158 -19.71 11.71 -9.60
CA SER A 158 -19.61 11.01 -10.89
C SER A 158 -20.91 10.97 -11.67
N TYR A 159 -22.05 10.96 -10.97
CA TYR A 159 -23.34 10.63 -11.61
C TYR A 159 -24.41 11.71 -11.42
N LYS A 160 -24.33 12.53 -10.36
CA LYS A 160 -25.35 13.54 -10.07
C LYS A 160 -24.86 14.98 -10.25
N PHE A 161 -23.55 15.22 -10.11
CA PHE A 161 -22.90 16.53 -10.28
C PHE A 161 -23.65 17.71 -9.63
N PRO A 162 -23.73 17.76 -8.28
CA PRO A 162 -24.38 18.85 -7.58
C PRO A 162 -23.80 20.23 -7.95
N ALA A 163 -24.68 21.21 -8.19
CA ALA A 163 -24.28 22.55 -8.62
C ALA A 163 -23.62 23.41 -7.53
N ASN A 164 -23.78 23.04 -6.25
CA ASN A 164 -23.15 23.74 -5.12
C ASN A 164 -21.66 23.40 -4.93
N GLY A 165 -21.12 22.42 -5.68
CA GLY A 165 -19.73 22.02 -5.61
C GLY A 165 -19.31 21.44 -4.25
N LEU A 166 -17.99 21.27 -4.07
CA LEU A 166 -17.38 20.48 -2.99
C LEU A 166 -17.15 21.23 -1.67
N LEU A 167 -17.57 22.49 -1.58
CA LEU A 167 -17.18 23.53 -0.61
C LEU A 167 -17.30 23.21 0.90
N THR A 168 -17.76 22.02 1.30
CA THR A 168 -18.05 21.72 2.71
C THR A 168 -17.54 20.37 3.21
N TYR A 169 -17.25 19.40 2.34
CA TYR A 169 -16.92 18.05 2.81
C TYR A 169 -15.42 17.91 3.15
N PHE A 170 -14.55 18.21 2.18
CA PHE A 170 -13.10 18.07 2.30
C PHE A 170 -12.43 19.18 3.13
N ASP A 171 -13.21 20.21 3.47
CA ASP A 171 -12.76 21.31 4.34
C ASP A 171 -13.26 21.13 5.80
N SER A 172 -13.94 20.01 6.10
CA SER A 172 -14.52 19.76 7.43
C SER A 172 -13.52 19.17 8.43
N LYS A 173 -13.69 19.43 9.73
CA LYS A 173 -12.85 18.81 10.78
C LYS A 173 -12.94 17.29 10.85
N GLU A 174 -14.04 16.72 10.35
CA GLU A 174 -14.29 15.26 10.42
C GLU A 174 -13.79 14.50 9.19
N ASN A 175 -13.65 15.18 8.03
CA ASN A 175 -13.28 14.54 6.76
C ASN A 175 -12.23 15.35 5.98
N GLY A 176 -11.56 16.28 6.64
CA GLY A 176 -10.56 17.14 6.03
C GLY A 176 -9.21 16.49 5.83
N TRP A 177 -8.28 17.27 5.29
CA TRP A 177 -6.94 16.82 4.91
C TRP A 177 -6.19 16.08 6.03
N ASP A 178 -6.19 16.62 7.25
CA ASP A 178 -5.46 16.00 8.37
C ASP A 178 -5.99 14.59 8.69
N ILE A 179 -7.31 14.42 8.76
CA ILE A 179 -7.94 13.12 9.02
C ILE A 179 -7.68 12.18 7.84
N PHE A 180 -7.69 12.69 6.62
CA PHE A 180 -7.37 11.91 5.42
C PHE A 180 -5.94 11.35 5.46
N ILE A 181 -4.95 12.18 5.76
CA ILE A 181 -3.56 11.75 5.90
C ILE A 181 -3.40 10.80 7.08
N GLU A 182 -4.07 11.04 8.21
CA GLU A 182 -4.07 10.13 9.36
C GLU A 182 -4.60 8.74 8.98
N ILE A 183 -5.73 8.67 8.25
CA ILE A 183 -6.32 7.41 7.78
C ILE A 183 -5.40 6.70 6.79
N CYS A 184 -4.84 7.43 5.81
CA CYS A 184 -3.93 6.86 4.83
C CYS A 184 -2.66 6.32 5.49
N THR A 185 -2.06 7.09 6.39
CA THR A 185 -0.89 6.68 7.17
C THR A 185 -1.20 5.44 8.00
N SER A 186 -2.34 5.42 8.70
CA SER A 186 -2.79 4.26 9.50
C SER A 186 -2.92 3.00 8.65
N LEU A 187 -3.46 3.09 7.44
CA LEU A 187 -3.59 1.95 6.54
C LEU A 187 -2.24 1.43 6.05
N ALA A 188 -1.32 2.33 5.68
CA ALA A 188 0.04 1.96 5.29
C ALA A 188 0.79 1.29 6.44
N GLU A 189 0.65 1.81 7.66
CA GLU A 189 1.25 1.27 8.87
C GLU A 189 0.68 -0.09 9.27
N ILE A 190 -0.63 -0.32 9.13
CA ILE A 190 -1.21 -1.65 9.37
C ILE A 190 -0.65 -2.67 8.38
N ALA A 191 -0.48 -2.30 7.10
CA ALA A 191 0.13 -3.18 6.11
C ALA A 191 1.60 -3.48 6.46
N GLN A 192 2.38 -2.46 6.85
CA GLN A 192 3.74 -2.62 7.34
C GLN A 192 3.81 -3.53 8.57
N PHE A 193 2.99 -3.28 9.58
CA PHE A 193 2.93 -4.08 10.81
C PHE A 193 2.67 -5.56 10.54
N GLN A 194 1.71 -5.85 9.65
CA GLN A 194 1.42 -7.22 9.23
C GLN A 194 2.62 -7.86 8.51
N SER A 195 3.29 -7.12 7.61
CA SER A 195 4.48 -7.62 6.91
C SER A 195 5.66 -7.90 7.86
N GLU A 196 5.85 -7.09 8.91
CA GLU A 196 6.85 -7.34 9.95
C GLU A 196 6.58 -8.63 10.72
N GLN A 197 5.30 -8.98 10.95
CA GLN A 197 4.95 -10.21 11.64
C GLN A 197 5.20 -11.45 10.78
N LEU A 198 4.96 -11.37 9.47
CA LEU A 198 5.35 -12.44 8.54
C LEU A 198 6.87 -12.62 8.56
N GLU A 199 7.62 -11.55 8.35
CA GLU A 199 9.08 -11.59 8.32
C GLU A 199 9.65 -12.15 9.63
N PHE A 200 9.09 -11.76 10.78
CA PHE A 200 9.46 -12.33 12.08
C PHE A 200 9.27 -13.86 12.12
N CYS A 201 8.14 -14.37 11.63
CA CYS A 201 7.88 -15.80 11.59
C CYS A 201 8.85 -16.54 10.64
N LEU A 202 9.15 -15.97 9.47
CA LEU A 202 10.10 -16.53 8.51
C LEU A 202 11.52 -16.61 9.08
N ASN A 203 11.97 -15.58 9.79
CA ASN A 203 13.28 -15.55 10.45
C ASN A 203 13.43 -16.61 11.57
N LYS A 204 12.33 -17.20 12.05
CA LYS A 204 12.35 -18.30 13.02
C LYS A 204 12.36 -19.69 12.37
N MET A 205 12.17 -19.78 11.06
CA MET A 205 12.22 -21.04 10.33
C MET A 205 13.65 -21.56 10.25
N LYS A 206 13.84 -22.86 10.52
CA LYS A 206 15.17 -23.49 10.42
C LYS A 206 15.52 -23.92 9.00
N ASN A 207 14.53 -24.38 8.21
CA ASN A 207 14.71 -24.95 6.87
C ASN A 207 13.64 -24.41 5.90
N GLY A 208 13.60 -23.09 5.67
CA GLY A 208 12.67 -22.48 4.71
C GLY A 208 13.11 -22.69 3.24
N CYS A 209 12.15 -22.91 2.35
CA CYS A 209 12.37 -22.78 0.90
C CYS A 209 12.20 -21.31 0.51
N PHE A 210 13.26 -20.70 -0.04
CA PHE A 210 13.28 -19.28 -0.44
C PHE A 210 13.62 -19.12 -1.92
N THR A 211 13.12 -20.03 -2.75
CA THR A 211 13.19 -19.96 -4.21
C THR A 211 11.93 -19.25 -4.71
N LEU A 212 12.05 -18.49 -5.81
CA LEU A 212 10.91 -17.88 -6.49
C LEU A 212 10.66 -18.55 -7.84
N ASP A 213 9.41 -18.95 -8.04
CA ASP A 213 8.89 -19.40 -9.32
C ASP A 213 8.56 -18.18 -10.20
N LEU A 214 9.24 -18.05 -11.33
CA LEU A 214 9.03 -16.90 -12.22
C LEU A 214 7.64 -16.94 -12.87
N SER A 215 7.13 -18.13 -13.17
CA SER A 215 5.79 -18.28 -13.76
C SER A 215 4.70 -17.85 -12.78
N PHE A 216 4.95 -17.95 -11.47
CA PHE A 216 4.07 -17.38 -10.47
C PHE A 216 4.14 -15.85 -10.47
N LEU A 217 5.35 -15.28 -10.55
CA LEU A 217 5.57 -13.83 -10.52
C LEU A 217 5.03 -13.10 -11.75
N GLU A 218 4.83 -13.79 -12.88
CA GLU A 218 4.19 -13.26 -14.10
C GLU A 218 2.85 -12.58 -13.82
N LYS A 219 2.09 -13.10 -12.84
CA LYS A 219 0.83 -12.51 -12.38
C LYS A 219 0.98 -11.07 -11.84
N GLY A 220 2.19 -10.65 -11.52
CA GLY A 220 2.52 -9.31 -11.00
C GLY A 220 2.86 -8.27 -12.05
N PHE A 221 3.12 -8.67 -13.30
CA PHE A 221 3.58 -7.76 -14.37
C PHE A 221 2.87 -7.97 -15.71
N ILE A 222 2.11 -9.06 -15.86
CA ILE A 222 1.19 -9.25 -17.00
C ILE A 222 -0.17 -8.69 -16.62
N TYR A 223 -0.60 -7.65 -17.33
CA TYR A 223 -1.88 -6.98 -17.11
C TYR A 223 -2.86 -7.38 -18.19
N GLU A 224 -3.86 -8.16 -17.81
CA GLU A 224 -4.93 -8.62 -18.70
C GLU A 224 -6.24 -7.89 -18.40
N GLY A 225 -6.85 -7.34 -19.45
CA GLY A 225 -8.20 -6.82 -19.45
C GLY A 225 -9.05 -7.52 -20.51
N LYS A 226 -10.34 -7.20 -20.55
CA LYS A 226 -11.27 -7.81 -21.53
C LYS A 226 -10.82 -7.59 -22.99
N ASN A 227 -10.16 -6.48 -23.27
CA ASN A 227 -9.80 -6.03 -24.62
C ASN A 227 -8.31 -5.67 -24.76
N PHE A 228 -7.47 -6.00 -23.77
CA PHE A 228 -6.04 -5.69 -23.81
C PHE A 228 -5.27 -6.70 -23.00
N GLU A 229 -4.02 -6.91 -23.38
CA GLU A 229 -3.01 -7.62 -22.62
C GLU A 229 -1.72 -6.84 -22.83
N PHE A 230 -1.02 -6.48 -21.76
CA PHE A 230 0.30 -5.88 -21.87
C PHE A 230 1.20 -6.33 -20.73
N ILE A 231 2.51 -6.34 -21.02
CA ILE A 231 3.57 -6.66 -20.07
C ILE A 231 4.18 -5.34 -19.64
N ASP A 232 4.26 -5.11 -18.33
CA ASP A 232 4.96 -3.97 -17.76
C ASP A 232 6.43 -4.35 -17.54
N ASP A 233 7.31 -3.76 -18.37
CA ASP A 233 8.74 -4.06 -18.36
C ASP A 233 9.42 -3.67 -17.05
N GLU A 234 8.94 -2.61 -16.39
CA GLU A 234 9.46 -2.17 -15.09
C GLU A 234 9.09 -3.18 -13.99
N ASP A 235 7.82 -3.59 -13.91
CA ASP A 235 7.41 -4.64 -12.98
C ASP A 235 8.14 -5.96 -13.23
N TYR A 236 8.31 -6.35 -14.50
CA TYR A 236 9.10 -7.52 -14.89
C TYR A 236 10.52 -7.42 -14.37
N TYR A 237 11.20 -6.30 -14.62
CA TYR A 237 12.57 -6.07 -14.18
C TYR A 237 12.70 -6.11 -12.65
N ARG A 238 11.74 -5.49 -11.93
CA ARG A 238 11.71 -5.40 -10.46
C ARG A 238 11.47 -6.76 -9.81
N LEU A 239 10.50 -7.53 -10.29
CA LEU A 239 10.24 -8.89 -9.81
C LEU A 239 11.39 -9.85 -10.16
N GLY A 240 12.00 -9.68 -11.33
CA GLY A 240 13.24 -10.36 -11.68
C GLY A 240 14.40 -10.00 -10.74
N TYR A 241 14.48 -8.76 -10.29
CA TYR A 241 15.47 -8.32 -9.32
C TYR A 241 15.25 -8.97 -7.94
N PHE A 242 14.00 -9.06 -7.45
CA PHE A 242 13.68 -9.80 -6.22
C PHE A 242 14.15 -11.25 -6.31
N LYS A 243 13.87 -11.95 -7.41
CA LYS A 243 14.37 -13.31 -7.65
C LYS A 243 15.88 -13.44 -7.54
N ARG A 244 16.65 -12.43 -7.96
CA ARG A 244 18.13 -12.45 -7.90
C ARG A 244 18.72 -12.04 -6.55
N LYS A 245 18.08 -11.10 -5.83
CA LYS A 245 18.72 -10.37 -4.71
C LYS A 245 17.95 -10.39 -3.39
N GLN A 246 16.66 -10.73 -3.41
CA GLN A 246 15.81 -10.84 -2.24
C GLN A 246 14.67 -11.82 -2.56
N SER A 247 15.00 -13.10 -2.54
CA SER A 247 14.10 -14.18 -2.94
C SER A 247 13.11 -14.60 -1.85
N TYR A 248 12.92 -13.77 -0.85
CA TYR A 248 12.02 -13.99 0.29
C TYR A 248 11.41 -12.65 0.72
N PRO A 249 10.21 -12.66 1.33
CA PRO A 249 9.57 -11.43 1.74
C PRO A 249 10.25 -10.85 2.99
N VAL A 250 10.49 -9.55 2.96
CA VAL A 250 10.89 -8.71 4.09
C VAL A 250 9.79 -7.67 4.30
N ASN A 251 9.71 -7.03 5.46
CA ASN A 251 8.67 -6.02 5.67
C ASN A 251 8.64 -4.92 4.57
N LEU A 252 7.50 -4.26 4.41
CA LEU A 252 7.27 -3.33 3.29
C LEU A 252 8.30 -2.19 3.24
N TYR A 253 8.72 -1.68 4.39
CA TYR A 253 9.76 -0.66 4.51
C TYR A 253 11.12 -1.07 3.92
N PHE A 254 11.51 -2.35 4.04
CA PHE A 254 12.71 -2.87 3.38
C PHE A 254 12.46 -3.44 1.99
N THR A 255 11.20 -3.71 1.64
CA THR A 255 10.82 -4.08 0.27
C THR A 255 10.92 -2.86 -0.64
N LEU A 256 10.51 -1.68 -0.16
CA LEU A 256 10.74 -0.41 -0.83
C LEU A 256 12.24 -0.08 -0.87
N ARG A 257 12.74 0.17 -2.08
CA ARG A 257 14.13 0.57 -2.35
C ARG A 257 14.12 1.88 -3.11
N GLU A 258 15.16 2.67 -2.91
CA GLU A 258 15.37 3.98 -3.57
C GLU A 258 15.08 3.91 -5.07
N GLY A 259 15.81 3.08 -5.82
CA GLY A 259 15.54 2.96 -7.25
C GLY A 259 14.16 2.39 -7.63
N MET A 260 13.39 1.78 -6.71
CA MET A 260 11.98 1.41 -7.00
C MET A 260 11.05 2.59 -6.81
N VAL A 261 11.35 3.47 -5.85
CA VAL A 261 10.65 4.73 -5.63
C VAL A 261 10.93 5.66 -6.81
N ASP A 262 12.20 5.87 -7.14
CA ASP A 262 12.62 6.77 -8.23
C ASP A 262 11.98 6.40 -9.57
N ASP A 263 12.06 5.12 -9.97
CA ASP A 263 11.48 4.67 -11.24
C ASP A 263 9.95 4.77 -11.24
N PHE A 264 9.30 4.46 -10.10
CA PHE A 264 7.84 4.49 -10.02
C PHE A 264 7.30 5.93 -10.11
N PHE A 265 7.87 6.87 -9.35
CA PHE A 265 7.43 8.27 -9.37
C PHE A 265 7.91 8.99 -10.63
N GLY A 266 9.16 8.76 -11.05
CA GLY A 266 9.74 9.36 -12.25
C GLY A 266 8.98 9.04 -13.53
N ALA A 267 8.30 7.88 -13.61
CA ALA A 267 7.42 7.53 -14.73
C ALA A 267 6.23 8.50 -14.92
N TRP A 268 5.90 9.33 -13.92
CA TRP A 268 4.82 10.31 -13.96
C TRP A 268 5.30 11.75 -14.13
N SER A 269 6.61 11.96 -14.19
CA SER A 269 7.22 13.25 -14.49
C SER A 269 7.16 13.52 -15.99
N LYS A 270 6.85 14.75 -16.37
CA LYS A 270 7.00 15.20 -17.77
C LYS A 270 8.48 15.51 -18.01
N GLU A 271 9.04 15.08 -19.14
CA GLU A 271 10.34 15.57 -19.59
C GLU A 271 10.23 17.08 -19.90
N VAL A 272 11.03 17.90 -19.22
CA VAL A 272 11.03 19.36 -19.38
C VAL A 272 12.20 19.75 -20.28
N GLU A 273 11.93 20.37 -21.42
CA GLU A 273 12.99 20.87 -22.34
C GLU A 273 13.50 22.28 -21.94
N ILE A 274 12.78 23.02 -21.09
CA ILE A 274 13.07 24.41 -20.71
C ILE A 274 12.80 24.66 -19.22
N GLU A 275 13.81 25.11 -18.47
CA GLU A 275 13.80 25.34 -17.01
C GLU A 275 12.65 26.25 -16.48
N SER A 276 12.03 27.08 -17.32
CA SER A 276 10.98 28.01 -16.90
C SER A 276 9.58 27.40 -16.75
N GLU A 277 9.38 26.14 -17.14
CA GLU A 277 8.08 25.44 -16.99
C GLU A 277 7.98 24.60 -15.70
N GLU A 278 9.07 24.43 -14.93
CA GLU A 278 9.12 23.45 -13.83
C GLU A 278 8.09 23.73 -12.72
N ASP A 279 7.91 25.00 -12.32
CA ASP A 279 6.96 25.37 -11.24
C ASP A 279 5.48 25.20 -11.65
N GLU A 280 5.20 25.09 -12.95
CA GLU A 280 3.84 24.88 -13.47
C GLU A 280 3.47 23.40 -13.67
N LEU A 281 4.43 22.48 -13.52
CA LEU A 281 4.25 21.05 -13.79
C LEU A 281 4.12 20.22 -12.51
N PHE A 282 3.42 19.09 -12.63
CA PHE A 282 3.28 18.14 -11.52
C PHE A 282 4.61 17.47 -11.26
N ASN A 283 5.13 17.62 -10.04
CA ASN A 283 6.29 16.89 -9.56
C ASN A 283 5.82 15.72 -8.67
N PRO A 284 5.95 14.46 -9.13
CA PRO A 284 5.52 13.28 -8.38
C PRO A 284 6.39 13.01 -7.13
N ASP A 285 7.62 13.56 -7.08
CA ASP A 285 8.55 13.41 -5.95
C ASP A 285 8.23 14.33 -4.77
N ASN A 286 7.32 15.29 -4.96
CA ASN A 286 6.85 16.14 -3.88
C ASN A 286 6.24 15.28 -2.77
N ASN A 287 6.61 15.51 -1.51
CA ASN A 287 5.96 14.87 -0.36
C ASN A 287 5.87 13.32 -0.44
N ILE A 288 6.81 12.62 -1.09
CA ILE A 288 6.81 11.13 -1.19
C ILE A 288 6.75 10.43 0.18
N ARG A 289 7.12 11.14 1.25
CA ARG A 289 7.04 10.66 2.64
C ARG A 289 5.73 11.03 3.35
N ILE A 290 4.69 11.52 2.66
CA ILE A 290 3.48 12.04 3.32
C ILE A 290 2.74 11.01 4.17
N ILE A 291 2.65 9.76 3.72
CA ILE A 291 1.92 8.69 4.43
C ILE A 291 2.78 7.48 4.82
N PHE A 292 4.02 7.40 4.33
CA PHE A 292 4.92 6.29 4.60
C PHE A 292 6.38 6.75 4.51
N ASP A 293 7.28 6.19 5.32
CA ASP A 293 8.71 6.51 5.27
C ASP A 293 9.39 5.83 4.07
N MET A 294 9.13 6.33 2.85
CA MET A 294 9.85 5.88 1.66
C MET A 294 11.32 6.31 1.72
N PRO A 295 12.26 5.45 1.24
CA PRO A 295 13.68 5.79 1.15
C PRO A 295 13.88 7.07 0.35
#